data_AF-A0A6B3G634-F1
#
_entry.id   AF-A0A6B3G634-F1
#
_cell.length_a   1.000
_cell.length_b   1.000
_cell.length_c   1.000
_cell.angle_alpha   90.00
_cell.angle_beta   90.00
_cell.angle_gamma   90.00
#
_symmetry.space_group_name_H-M   'P 1'
#
loop_
_entity.id
_entity.type
_entity.pdbx_description
1 polymer ?
#
loop_
_entity_poly.entity_id
_entity_poly.type
_entity_poly.pdbx_seq_one_letter_code
_entity_poly.pdbx_strand_id
1 'polypeptide(L)' 'MSALNLDDLSDLIKRPDSTVRRAAEERRERLAVPPGALGRLDELGEWLAAARAEVPVAPVERPRVVLFAGDHGVAGL' A
#
# COMPACT_ATOMS: atom_id res chain seq x y z
N MET A 1 12.01 10.05 26.43
CA MET A 1 11.58 9.50 25.12
C MET A 1 12.14 10.44 24.08
N SER A 2 13.00 9.99 23.17
CA SER A 2 13.40 10.83 22.04
C SER A 2 12.13 11.12 21.24
N ALA A 3 11.81 12.40 21.03
CA ALA A 3 10.77 12.76 20.10
C ALA A 3 11.16 12.21 18.72
N LEU A 4 10.19 11.61 18.02
CA LEU A 4 10.36 11.21 16.63
C LEU A 4 10.48 12.49 15.79
N ASN A 5 11.56 12.63 15.03
CA ASN A 5 11.67 13.70 14.05
C ASN A 5 10.82 13.32 12.82
N LEU A 6 9.82 14.14 12.49
CA LEU A 6 8.92 13.88 11.37
C LEU A 6 9.59 14.08 10.02
N ASP A 7 10.60 14.95 9.93
CA ASP A 7 11.34 15.19 8.69
C ASP A 7 12.16 13.94 8.33
N ASP A 8 12.95 13.44 9.29
CA ASP A 8 13.73 12.21 9.12
C ASP A 8 12.83 11.01 8.79
N LEU A 9 11.63 10.93 9.39
CA LEU A 9 10.66 9.87 9.08
C LEU A 9 10.19 9.94 7.63
N SER A 10 9.93 11.15 7.13
CA SER A 10 9.42 11.35 5.78
C SER A 10 10.42 10.92 4.71
N ASP A 11 11.72 11.13 4.97
CA ASP A 11 12.82 10.72 4.08
C ASP A 11 12.92 9.19 3.90
N LEU A 12 12.41 8.41 4.87
CA LEU A 12 12.40 6.95 4.79
C LEU A 12 11.30 6.41 3.87
N ILE A 13 10.30 7.23 3.50
CA ILE A 13 9.15 6.79 2.71
C ILE A 13 9.53 6.75 1.23
N LYS A 14 9.79 5.54 0.73
CA LYS A 14 10.04 5.31 -0.69
C LYS A 14 8.74 5.30 -1.48
N ARG A 15 8.75 5.91 -2.67
CA ARG A 15 7.65 5.79 -3.62
C ARG A 15 7.60 4.36 -4.18
N PRO A 16 6.40 3.80 -4.44
CA PRO A 16 6.26 2.53 -5.14
C PRO A 16 7.02 2.52 -6.47
N ASP A 17 7.74 1.43 -6.74
CA ASP A 17 8.59 1.29 -7.91
C ASP A 17 7.77 0.93 -9.16
N SER A 18 7.88 1.75 -10.21
CA SER A 18 7.16 1.54 -11.48
C SER A 18 7.65 0.30 -12.25
N THR A 19 8.89 -0.14 -12.05
CA THR A 19 9.43 -1.35 -12.65
C THR A 19 8.81 -2.61 -12.03
N VAL A 20 8.64 -2.60 -10.71
CA VAL A 20 7.95 -3.67 -9.97
C VAL A 20 6.47 -3.73 -10.35
N ARG A 21 5.82 -2.57 -10.48
CA ARG A 21 4.44 -2.49 -10.95
C ARG A 21 4.27 -3.16 -12.31
N ARG A 22 5.16 -2.85 -13.27
CA ARG A 22 5.14 -3.47 -14.60
C ARG A 22 5.42 -4.97 -14.56
N ALA A 23 6.34 -5.43 -13.70
CA ALA A 23 6.55 -6.86 -13.51
C ALA A 23 5.30 -7.59 -12.96
N ALA A 24 4.50 -6.92 -12.12
CA ALA A 24 3.22 -7.45 -11.64
C ALA A 24 2.17 -7.54 -12.75
N GLU A 25 2.06 -6.51 -13.58
CA GLU A 25 1.21 -6.46 -14.78
C GLU A 25 1.58 -7.58 -15.77
N GLU A 26 2.86 -7.70 -16.14
CA GLU A 26 3.36 -8.77 -17.02
C GLU A 26 3.06 -10.17 -16.45
N ARG A 27 3.16 -10.35 -15.13
CA ARG A 27 2.77 -11.60 -14.46
C ARG A 27 1.28 -11.84 -14.58
N ARG A 28 0.45 -10.81 -14.43
CA ARG A 28 -1.01 -10.90 -14.48
C ARG A 28 -1.50 -11.37 -15.85
N GLU A 29 -0.89 -10.87 -16.92
CA GLU A 29 -1.17 -11.26 -18.31
C GLU A 29 -0.94 -12.76 -18.57
N ARG A 30 -0.08 -13.41 -17.79
CA ARG A 30 0.21 -14.85 -17.92
C ARG A 30 -0.76 -15.75 -17.14
N LEU A 31 -1.71 -15.19 -16.39
CA LEU A 31 -2.70 -15.97 -15.65
C LEU A 31 -3.90 -16.34 -16.53
N ALA A 32 -4.55 -17.46 -16.21
CA ALA A 32 -5.74 -17.91 -16.94
C ALA A 32 -6.93 -16.94 -16.83
N VAL A 33 -6.99 -16.13 -15.77
CA VAL A 33 -8.00 -15.09 -15.61
C VAL A 33 -7.61 -13.88 -16.45
N PRO A 34 -8.43 -13.45 -17.44
CA PRO A 34 -8.09 -12.32 -18.31
C PRO A 34 -7.82 -11.03 -17.53
N PRO A 35 -6.93 -10.14 -18.02
CA PRO A 35 -6.78 -8.80 -17.49
C PRO A 35 -8.11 -8.04 -17.46
N GLY A 36 -8.37 -7.28 -16.39
CA GLY A 36 -9.59 -6.51 -16.19
C GLY A 36 -10.78 -7.32 -15.66
N ALA A 37 -10.73 -8.66 -15.73
CA ALA A 37 -11.84 -9.50 -15.27
C ALA A 37 -12.08 -9.42 -13.75
N LEU A 38 -11.09 -8.97 -12.97
CA LEU A 38 -11.24 -8.74 -11.53
C LEU A 38 -11.47 -7.25 -11.18
N GLY A 39 -11.60 -6.38 -12.19
CA GLY A 39 -11.78 -4.94 -12.02
C GLY A 39 -10.71 -4.33 -11.11
N ARG A 40 -11.14 -3.60 -10.07
CA ARG A 40 -10.24 -2.90 -9.12
C ARG A 40 -9.24 -3.81 -8.40
N LEU A 41 -9.48 -5.12 -8.34
CA LEU A 41 -8.53 -6.04 -7.71
C LEU A 41 -7.26 -6.22 -8.55
N ASP A 42 -7.32 -6.09 -9.87
CA ASP A 42 -6.12 -6.13 -10.72
C ASP A 42 -5.22 -4.93 -10.39
N GLU A 43 -5.80 -3.73 -10.35
CA GLU A 43 -5.11 -2.49 -9.99
C GLU A 43 -4.53 -2.54 -8.57
N LEU A 44 -5.29 -3.08 -7.60
CA LEU A 44 -4.85 -3.18 -6.21
C LEU A 44 -3.68 -4.16 -6.06
N GLY A 45 -3.70 -5.28 -6.80
CA GLY A 45 -2.63 -6.27 -6.78
C GLY A 45 -1.30 -5.69 -7.31
N GLU A 46 -1.36 -4.98 -8.44
CA GLU A 46 -0.20 -4.28 -9.01
C GLU A 46 0.34 -3.19 -8.09
N TRP A 47 -0.55 -2.38 -7.52
CA TRP A 47 -0.17 -1.33 -6.58
C TRP A 47 0.48 -1.93 -5.32
N LEU A 48 -0.09 -2.99 -4.76
CA LEU A 48 0.44 -3.63 -3.56
C LEU A 48 1.81 -4.25 -3.81
N ALA A 49 2.02 -4.88 -4.97
CA ALA A 49 3.31 -5.39 -5.41
C ALA A 49 4.37 -4.29 -5.48
N ALA A 50 4.03 -3.15 -6.10
CA ALA A 50 4.93 -2.00 -6.18
C ALA A 50 5.21 -1.37 -4.81
N ALA A 51 4.20 -1.28 -3.94
CA ALA A 51 4.32 -0.74 -2.59
C ALA A 51 5.17 -1.63 -1.67
N ARG A 52 5.20 -2.95 -1.92
CA ARG A 52 6.01 -3.94 -1.19
C ARG A 52 7.32 -4.31 -1.89
N ALA A 53 7.56 -3.77 -3.08
CA ALA A 53 8.70 -4.10 -3.95
C ALA A 53 8.86 -5.61 -4.21
N GLU A 54 7.75 -6.34 -4.39
CA GLU A 54 7.75 -7.81 -4.48
C GLU A 54 6.72 -8.34 -5.49
N VAL A 55 7.12 -9.31 -6.33
CA VAL A 55 6.25 -10.02 -7.29
C VAL A 55 6.55 -11.54 -7.28
N PRO A 56 5.56 -12.42 -7.03
CA PRO A 56 4.21 -12.10 -6.57
C PRO A 56 4.27 -11.50 -5.16
N VAL A 57 3.40 -10.52 -4.91
CA VAL A 57 3.32 -9.92 -3.58
C VAL A 57 2.84 -10.91 -2.54
N ALA A 58 3.45 -10.91 -1.35
CA ALA A 58 2.98 -11.73 -0.25
C ALA A 58 1.53 -11.37 0.16
N PRO A 59 0.68 -12.36 0.49
CA PRO A 59 -0.66 -12.11 1.02
C PRO A 59 -0.66 -11.24 2.29
N VAL A 60 -1.71 -10.45 2.48
CA VAL A 60 -1.89 -9.67 3.70
C VAL A 60 -2.44 -10.56 4.82
N GLU A 61 -1.57 -11.06 5.69
CA GLU A 61 -1.96 -12.03 6.74
C GLU A 61 -2.45 -11.38 8.03
N ARG A 62 -1.94 -10.19 8.37
CA ARG A 62 -2.17 -9.54 9.68
C ARG A 62 -2.55 -8.07 9.52
N PRO A 63 -3.69 -7.75 8.90
CA PRO A 63 -4.16 -6.37 8.84
C PRO A 63 -4.36 -5.81 10.25
N ARG A 64 -4.19 -4.49 10.40
CA ARG A 64 -4.39 -3.75 11.65
C ARG A 64 -5.22 -2.52 11.35
N VAL A 65 -6.16 -2.24 12.25
CA VAL A 65 -6.92 -0.99 12.27
C VAL A 65 -6.47 -0.22 13.49
N VAL A 66 -6.07 1.04 13.29
CA VAL A 66 -5.67 1.95 14.36
C VAL A 66 -6.68 3.09 14.42
N LEU A 67 -7.45 3.16 15.51
CA LEU A 67 -8.42 4.23 15.75
C LEU A 67 -7.77 5.32 16.60
N PHE A 68 -7.65 6.52 16.04
CA PHE A 68 -7.28 7.70 16.79
C PHE A 68 -8.56 8.41 17.21
N ALA A 69 -8.76 8.59 18.52
CA ALA A 69 -9.89 9.32 19.09
C ALA A 69 -9.36 10.37 20.06
N GLY A 70 -9.91 11.58 19.98
CA GLY A 70 -9.55 12.69 20.85
C GLY A 70 -10.67 13.72 20.88
N ASP A 71 -10.85 14.35 22.04
CA ASP A 71 -11.81 15.44 22.21
C ASP A 71 -11.23 16.77 21.71
N HIS A 72 -12.11 17.65 21.26
CA HIS A 72 -11.75 18.99 20.84
C HIS A 72 -12.48 20.03 21.69
N GLY A 73 -11.75 20.92 22.35
CA GLY A 73 -12.33 21.92 23.26
C GLY A 73 -13.36 22.85 22.63
N VAL A 74 -13.28 23.08 21.31
CA VAL A 74 -14.29 23.86 20.55
C VAL A 74 -15.68 23.23 20.56
N ALA A 75 -15.79 21.90 20.72
CA ALA A 75 -17.08 21.23 20.72
C ALA A 75 -17.89 21.49 22.01
N GLY A 76 -17.28 22.09 23.04
CA GLY A 76 -17.93 22.50 24.28
C GLY A 76 -18.32 23.98 24.34
N LEU A 77 -18.09 24.75 23.27
CA LEU A 77 -18.51 26.14 23.12
C LEU A 77 -19.88 26.21 22.43
#